data_AF-I4IUT7-F1
#
_entry.id   AF-I4IUT7-F1
#
_cell.length_a   1.000
_cell.length_b   1.000
_cell.length_c   1.000
_cell.angle_alpha   90.00
_cell.angle_beta   90.00
_cell.angle_gamma   90.00
#
_symmetry.space_group_name_H-M   'P 1'
#
loop_
_entity.id
_entity.type
_entity.pdbx_description
1 polymer ?
#
loop_
_entity_poly.entity_id
_entity_poly.type
_entity_poly.pdbx_seq_one_letter_code
_entity_poly.pdbx_strand_id
1 'polypeptide(L)' 'MFQELEAIFDRTVLHPDVPLELTVGTRVRILFESALPNEVKPPKMFLKTAQFLK' A
#
# COMPACT_ATOMS: atom_id res chain seq x y z
N MET A 1 -12.76 23.04 3.75
CA MET A 1 -13.05 22.08 4.82
C MET A 1 -12.72 20.71 4.26
N PHE A 2 -11.79 19.97 4.86
CA PHE A 2 -11.44 18.62 4.42
C PHE A 2 -12.14 17.64 5.34
N GLN A 3 -12.78 16.62 4.76
CA GLN A 3 -13.29 15.46 5.50
C GLN A 3 -12.38 14.29 5.20
N GLU A 4 -11.95 13.62 6.26
CA GLU A 4 -11.24 12.35 6.19
C GLU A 4 -12.23 11.23 6.50
N LEU A 5 -12.14 10.16 5.73
CA LEU A 5 -13.10 9.06 5.70
C LEU A 5 -12.32 7.76 5.56
N GLU A 6 -12.71 6.77 6.34
CA GLU A 6 -12.22 5.41 6.19
C GLU A 6 -13.06 4.65 5.14
N ALA A 7 -12.38 3.84 4.33
CA ALA A 7 -12.99 3.04 3.30
C ALA A 7 -12.28 1.70 3.16
N ILE A 8 -13.06 0.64 2.97
CA ILE A 8 -12.56 -0.70 2.73
C ILE A 8 -12.42 -0.92 1.22
N PHE A 9 -11.23 -1.32 0.79
CA PHE A 9 -10.97 -1.67 -0.61
C PHE A 9 -11.25 -3.15 -0.86
N ASP A 10 -12.21 -3.46 -1.75
CA ASP A 10 -12.60 -4.83 -2.09
C ASP A 10 -11.82 -5.44 -3.28
N ARG A 11 -10.69 -4.81 -3.64
CA ARG A 11 -9.87 -5.05 -4.85
C ARG A 11 -10.36 -4.35 -6.12
N THR A 12 -11.60 -3.89 -6.16
CA THR A 12 -12.20 -3.26 -7.35
C THR A 12 -12.82 -1.88 -7.06
N VAL A 13 -13.38 -1.71 -5.87
CA VAL A 13 -14.16 -0.56 -5.44
C VAL A 13 -13.74 -0.20 -4.00
N LEU A 14 -13.73 1.10 -3.72
CA LEU A 14 -13.59 1.63 -2.36
C LEU A 14 -14.98 1.81 -1.78
N HIS A 15 -15.26 1.10 -0.69
CA HIS A 15 -16.52 1.20 0.05
C HIS A 15 -16.28 2.08 1.27
N PRO A 16 -16.74 3.34 1.27
CA PRO A 16 -16.65 4.17 2.45
C PRO A 16 -17.54 3.63 3.57
N ASP A 17 -17.05 3.68 4.81
CA ASP A 17 -17.81 3.21 5.97
C ASP A 17 -19.06 4.07 6.24
N VAL A 18 -19.03 5.32 5.79
CA VAL A 18 -20.12 6.29 5.92
C VAL A 18 -20.53 6.80 4.52
N PRO A 19 -21.84 6.95 4.24
CA PRO A 19 -22.30 7.49 2.97
C PRO A 19 -21.70 8.87 2.66
N LEU A 20 -21.10 8.99 1.48
CA LEU A 20 -20.52 10.25 1.01
C LEU A 20 -21.56 11.04 0.21
N GLU A 21 -22.22 11.99 0.88
CA GLU A 21 -23.16 12.91 0.23
C GLU A 21 -22.42 14.00 -0.56
N LEU A 22 -21.91 13.63 -1.75
CA LEU A 22 -21.27 14.56 -2.68
C LEU A 22 -22.21 14.92 -3.81
N THR A 23 -22.15 16.18 -4.25
CA THR A 23 -22.88 16.61 -5.46
C THR A 23 -22.17 16.10 -6.71
N VAL A 24 -22.95 15.79 -7.74
CA VAL A 24 -22.42 15.33 -9.03
C VAL A 24 -21.45 16.36 -9.59
N GLY A 25 -20.25 15.92 -9.98
CA GLY A 25 -19.18 16.79 -10.48
C GLY A 25 -18.22 17.32 -9.41
N THR A 26 -18.38 16.92 -8.15
CA THR A 26 -17.42 17.27 -7.08
C THR A 26 -16.09 16.57 -7.31
N ARG A 27 -15.00 17.35 -7.42
CA ARG A 27 -13.65 16.81 -7.55
C ARG A 27 -13.10 16.43 -6.18
N VAL A 28 -12.86 15.14 -5.98
CA VAL A 28 -12.24 14.58 -4.79
C VAL A 28 -10.80 14.17 -5.05
N ARG A 29 -9.97 14.20 -4.00
CA ARG A 29 -8.57 13.79 -4.03
C ARG A 29 -8.43 12.65 -3.02
N ILE A 30 -7.95 11.50 -3.48
CA ILE A 30 -7.79 10.31 -2.66
C ILE A 30 -6.30 10.18 -2.32
N LEU A 31 -5.97 10.02 -1.03
CA LEU A 31 -4.64 9.65 -0.58
C LEU A 31 -4.67 8.18 -0.17
N PHE A 32 -3.68 7.42 -0.63
CA PHE A 32 -3.51 6.01 -0.27
C PHE A 32 -2.26 5.89 0.58
N GLU A 33 -2.43 5.43 1.81
CA GLU A 33 -1.32 4.98 2.65
C GLU A 33 -1.21 3.47 2.54
N SER A 34 -0.35 2.99 1.63
CA SER A 34 0.01 1.58 1.58
C SER A 34 1.34 1.38 2.29
N ALA A 35 1.39 0.46 3.26
CA ALA A 35 2.65 -0.15 3.64
C ALA A 35 3.15 -0.94 2.43
N LEU A 36 4.06 -0.34 1.65
CA LEU A 36 4.79 -1.09 0.61
C LEU A 36 5.32 -2.36 1.27
N PRO A 37 5.15 -3.55 0.68
CA PRO A 37 5.80 -4.74 1.18
C PRO A 37 7.29 -4.40 1.20
N ASN A 38 7.82 -4.29 2.43
CA ASN A 38 9.20 -3.97 2.72
C ASN A 38 10.05 -4.74 1.72
N GLU A 39 10.79 -4.03 0.85
CA GLU A 39 11.60 -4.66 -0.19
C GLU A 39 12.36 -5.80 0.47
N VAL A 40 11.97 -7.05 0.14
CA VAL A 40 12.58 -8.24 0.72
C VAL A 40 13.99 -8.24 0.18
N LYS A 41 14.92 -7.62 0.92
CA LYS A 41 16.32 -7.54 0.55
C LYS A 41 16.74 -8.99 0.30
N PRO A 42 17.22 -9.32 -0.91
CA PRO A 42 17.64 -10.68 -1.19
C PRO A 42 18.65 -11.09 -0.11
N PRO A 43 18.54 -12.31 0.43
CA PRO A 43 19.43 -12.75 1.50
C PRO A 43 20.87 -12.54 1.02
N LYS A 44 21.62 -11.68 1.72
CA LYS A 44 23.04 -11.46 1.46
C LYS A 44 23.70 -12.83 1.41
N MET A 45 24.25 -13.22 0.26
CA MET A 45 24.96 -14.48 0.09
C MET A 45 26.23 -14.45 0.96
N PHE A 46 26.12 -14.90 2.21
CA PHE A 46 27.20 -14.80 3.19
C PHE A 46 28.26 -15.91 3.09
N LEU A 47 28.11 -16.93 2.26
CA LEU A 47 28.97 -18.13 2.35
C LEU A 47 29.31 -18.76 1.01
N LYS A 48 30.38 -18.30 0.34
CA LYS A 48 31.08 -19.09 -0.69
C LYS A 48 32.58 -18.74 -0.81
N THR A 49 33.32 -18.71 0.30
CA THR A 49 34.75 -18.35 0.23
C THR A 49 35.77 -19.34 0.79
N ALA A 50 35.42 -20.58 1.17
CA ALA A 50 36.47 -21.51 1.66
C ALA A 50 36.24 -23.01 1.40
N GLN A 51 35.53 -23.39 0.34
CA GLN A 51 35.55 -24.79 -0.17
C GLN A 51 36.80 -25.10 -1.02
N PHE A 52 37.81 -24.21 -1.03
CA PHE A 52 39.01 -24.30 -1.86
C PHE A 52 40.32 -24.45 -1.05
N LEU A 53 40.30 -25.17 0.07
CA LEU A 53 41.52 -25.67 0.69
C LEU A 53 41.56 -27.19 0.48
N LYS A 54 42.31 -27.59 -0.54
CA LYS A 54 42.64 -28.97 -0.88
C LYS A 54 44.11 -29.20 -0.55
#